data_AF-A0A0Q9H4Y3-F1
#
_entry.id   AF-A0A0Q9H4Y3-F1
#
_cell.length_a   1.000
_cell.length_b   1.000
_cell.length_c   1.000
_cell.angle_alpha   90.00
_cell.angle_beta   90.00
_cell.angle_gamma   90.00
#
_symmetry.space_group_name_H-M   'P 1'
#
loop_
_entity.id
_entity.type
_entity.pdbx_description
1 polymer ?
#
loop_
_entity_poly.entity_id
_entity_poly.type
_entity_poly.pdbx_seq_one_letter_code
_entity_poly.pdbx_strand_id
1 'polypeptide(L)' 'MSGAFIVPAKQVQPGTQLVCDGGFTCLADGQQVTVQASRGGSLYVPCDCGQHDLEGQLDMAGENYIGFMLAGDA' A
#
# COMPACT_ATOMS: atom_id res chain seq x y z
N MET A 1 -12.07 -17.12 -6.34
CA MET A 1 -12.06 -16.48 -5.00
C MET A 1 -11.03 -15.38 -5.08
N SER A 2 -11.47 -14.13 -5.23
CA SER A 2 -10.59 -12.95 -5.27
C SER A 2 -10.38 -12.53 -3.81
N GLY A 3 -9.29 -12.99 -3.21
CA GLY A 3 -8.83 -12.45 -1.94
C GLY A 3 -8.02 -11.21 -2.27
N ALA A 4 -8.50 -10.03 -1.89
CA ALA A 4 -7.64 -8.86 -1.82
C ALA A 4 -6.49 -9.21 -0.86
N PHE A 5 -5.26 -9.26 -1.36
CA PHE A 5 -4.10 -9.49 -0.52
C PHE A 5 -3.78 -8.17 0.20
N ILE A 6 -4.43 -7.96 1.34
CA ILE A 6 -4.25 -6.80 2.21
C ILE A 6 -2.97 -7.01 3.03
N VAL A 7 -1.98 -6.13 2.90
CA VAL A 7 -0.72 -6.22 3.64
C VAL A 7 -0.86 -5.57 5.01
N PRO A 8 -0.47 -6.23 6.11
CA PRO A 8 -0.43 -5.58 7.42
C PRO A 8 0.48 -4.35 7.37
N ALA A 9 -0.03 -3.18 7.74
CA ALA A 9 0.71 -1.92 7.67
C ALA A 9 2.04 -1.98 8.44
N LYS A 10 2.10 -2.76 9.52
CA LYS A 10 3.32 -2.99 10.32
C LYS A 10 4.46 -3.69 9.58
N GLN A 11 4.20 -4.32 8.44
CA GLN A 11 5.23 -4.95 7.59
C GLN A 11 5.78 -3.98 6.53
N VAL A 12 5.24 -2.76 6.47
CA VAL A 12 5.52 -1.79 5.43
C VAL A 12 6.44 -0.71 6.00
N GLN A 13 7.53 -0.44 5.29
CA GLN A 13 8.52 0.57 5.65
C GLN A 13 9.03 1.28 4.40
N PRO A 14 9.73 2.41 4.51
CA PRO A 14 10.36 3.05 3.36
C PRO A 14 11.26 2.08 2.62
N GLY A 15 11.12 2.02 1.29
CA GLY A 15 11.82 1.08 0.42
C GLY A 15 11.10 -0.26 0.19
N THR A 16 10.03 -0.58 0.94
CA THR A 16 9.18 -1.73 0.62
C THR A 16 8.59 -1.55 -0.78
N GLN A 17 8.60 -2.62 -1.57
CA GLN A 17 7.93 -2.67 -2.87
C GLN A 17 6.53 -3.26 -2.73
N LEU A 18 5.56 -2.54 -3.29
CA LEU A 18 4.15 -2.89 -3.28
C LEU A 18 3.62 -3.02 -4.70
N VAL A 19 2.59 -3.83 -4.89
CA VAL A 19 1.85 -3.98 -6.14
C VAL A 19 0.42 -3.51 -5.91
N CYS A 20 -0.04 -2.59 -6.77
CA CYS A 20 -1.43 -2.17 -6.83
C CYS A 20 -2.31 -3.32 -7.33
N ASP A 21 -3.42 -3.60 -6.65
CA ASP A 21 -4.38 -4.67 -6.99
C ASP A 21 -5.55 -4.18 -7.86
N GLY A 22 -5.44 -2.95 -8.39
CA GLY A 22 -6.50 -2.29 -9.16
C GLY A 22 -7.56 -1.57 -8.31
N GLY A 23 -7.39 -1.51 -6.98
CA GLY A 23 -8.29 -0.80 -6.08
C GLY A 23 -8.22 0.73 -6.11
N PHE A 24 -7.26 1.31 -6.85
CA PHE A 24 -7.02 2.75 -6.89
C PHE A 24 -7.25 3.35 -8.27
N THR A 25 -7.81 4.55 -8.31
CA THR A 25 -7.95 5.32 -9.56
C THR A 25 -6.69 6.08 -9.95
N CYS A 26 -5.72 6.20 -9.05
CA CYS A 26 -4.48 6.97 -9.23
C CYS A 26 -3.24 6.09 -9.47
N LEU A 27 -3.44 4.77 -9.55
CA LEU A 27 -2.42 3.76 -9.83
C LEU A 27 -3.03 2.72 -10.75
N ALA A 28 -2.27 2.21 -11.72
CA ALA A 28 -2.74 1.14 -12.57
C ALA A 28 -2.76 -0.20 -11.83
N ASP A 29 -3.65 -1.11 -12.22
CA ASP A 29 -3.62 -2.50 -11.76
C ASP A 29 -2.29 -3.17 -12.14
N GLY A 30 -1.68 -3.87 -11.18
CA GLY A 30 -0.35 -4.47 -11.31
C GLY A 30 0.82 -3.50 -11.22
N GLN A 31 0.59 -2.20 -11.03
CA GLN A 31 1.67 -1.21 -10.92
C GLN A 31 2.51 -1.46 -9.67
N GLN A 32 3.83 -1.59 -9.88
CA GLN A 32 4.80 -1.64 -8.79
C GLN A 32 5.15 -0.23 -8.32
N VAL A 33 5.10 -0.02 -7.01
CA VAL A 33 5.44 1.24 -6.35
C VAL A 33 6.35 1.01 -5.16
N THR A 34 7.21 1.98 -4.88
CA THR A 34 8.12 1.96 -3.74
C THR A 34 7.61 2.88 -2.65
N VAL A 35 7.50 2.36 -1.44
CA VAL A 35 7.07 3.12 -0.27
C VAL A 35 8.12 4.19 0.09
N GLN A 36 7.64 5.39 0.38
CA GLN A 36 8.45 6.52 0.81
C GLN A 36 7.97 7.03 2.18
N ALA A 37 8.84 7.72 2.90
CA ALA A 37 8.48 8.47 4.10
C ALA A 37 8.44 9.97 3.80
N SER A 38 7.39 10.64 4.25
CA SER A 38 7.35 12.10 4.31
C SER A 38 8.28 12.62 5.40
N ARG A 39 8.53 13.94 5.40
CA ARG A 39 9.32 14.60 6.46
C ARG A 39 8.70 14.45 7.85
N GLY A 40 7.39 14.19 7.93
CA GLY A 40 6.64 13.98 9.18
C GLY A 40 6.58 12.53 9.65
N GLY A 41 7.15 11.58 8.88
CA GLY A 41 7.17 10.15 9.23
C GLY A 41 6.00 9.34 8.67
N SER A 42 4.96 9.97 8.11
CA SER A 42 3.91 9.26 7.38
C SER A 42 4.46 8.55 6.15
N LEU A 43 3.97 7.34 5.88
CA LEU A 43 4.32 6.55 4.70
C LEU A 43 3.37 6.84 3.54
N TYR A 44 3.90 6.90 2.33
CA TYR A 44 3.13 7.11 1.11
C TYR A 44 3.76 6.37 -0.07
N VAL A 45 3.00 6.23 -1.17
CA VAL A 45 3.53 5.84 -2.48
C VAL A 45 3.29 6.97 -3.49
N PRO A 46 4.21 7.21 -4.43
CA PRO A 46 3.94 8.11 -5.55
C PRO A 46 2.80 7.57 -6.40
N CYS A 47 1.90 8.45 -6.81
CA CYS A 47 0.77 8.14 -7.69
C CYS A 47 0.56 9.26 -8.71
N ASP A 48 -0.36 9.08 -9.66
CA ASP A 48 -0.61 10.09 -10.71
C ASP A 48 -1.14 11.42 -10.16
N CYS A 49 -1.69 11.41 -8.93
CA CYS A 49 -2.16 12.60 -8.23
C CYS A 49 -1.08 13.25 -7.35
N GLY A 50 0.14 12.71 -7.34
CA GLY A 50 1.27 13.15 -6.53
C GLY A 50 1.66 12.13 -5.47
N GLN A 51 0.83 11.97 -4.45
CA GLN A 51 1.10 11.09 -3.30
C GLN A 51 -0.17 10.37 -2.85
N HIS A 52 -0.05 9.09 -2.52
CA HIS A 52 -1.10 8.29 -1.91
C HIS A 52 -0.63 7.81 -0.53
N ASP A 53 -1.26 8.31 0.53
CA ASP A 53 -0.89 7.99 1.90
C ASP A 53 -1.29 6.56 2.30
N LEU A 54 -0.43 5.92 3.08
CA LEU A 54 -0.60 4.54 3.56
C LEU A 54 -1.14 4.51 4.99
N GLU A 55 -2.23 5.24 5.26
CA GLU A 55 -2.84 5.30 6.60
C GLU A 55 -3.49 3.96 7.02
N GLY A 56 -3.83 3.13 6.03
CA GLY A 56 -4.41 1.80 6.20
C GLY A 56 -5.83 1.81 6.75
N GLN A 57 -6.42 0.63 6.88
CA GLN A 57 -7.75 0.38 7.42
C GLN A 57 -7.66 -0.64 8.56
N LEU A 58 -8.45 -0.40 9.61
CA LEU A 58 -8.56 -1.32 10.74
C LEU A 58 -9.54 -2.45 10.40
N ASP A 59 -9.17 -3.69 10.72
CA ASP A 59 -10.10 -4.82 10.72
C ASP A 59 -10.92 -4.90 12.02
N MET A 60 -11.74 -5.96 12.18
CA MET A 60 -12.55 -6.16 13.39
C MET A 60 -11.71 -6.47 14.65
N ALA A 61 -10.46 -6.86 14.50
CA ALA A 61 -9.52 -7.09 15.59
C ALA A 61 -8.70 -5.84 15.93
N GLY A 62 -8.83 -4.76 15.16
CA GLY A 62 -8.06 -3.53 15.30
C GLY A 62 -6.66 -3.59 14.68
N GLU A 63 -6.39 -4.59 13.83
CA GLU A 63 -5.15 -4.67 13.06
C GLU A 63 -5.24 -3.77 11.83
N ASN A 64 -4.14 -3.05 11.53
CA ASN A 64 -4.09 -2.10 10.41
C ASN A 64 -3.53 -2.75 9.15
N TYR A 65 -4.23 -2.58 8.02
CA TYR A 65 -3.90 -3.13 6.71
C TYR A 65 -3.90 -2.07 5.62
N ILE A 66 -3.04 -2.20 4.61
CA ILE A 66 -3.07 -1.35 3.42
C ILE A 66 -3.54 -2.15 2.20
N GLY A 67 -4.29 -1.49 1.32
CA GLY A 67 -4.84 -2.09 0.10
C GLY A 67 -3.80 -2.28 -1.00
N PHE A 68 -2.73 -3.02 -0.73
CA PHE A 68 -1.64 -3.32 -1.66
C PHE A 68 -1.11 -4.72 -1.38
N MET A 69 -0.49 -5.35 -2.38
CA MET A 69 0.21 -6.63 -2.23
C MET A 69 1.72 -6.41 -2.07
N LEU A 70 2.42 -7.31 -1.38
CA LEU A 70 3.89 -7.31 -1.37
C LEU A 70 4.40 -7.80 -2.72
N ALA A 71 5.37 -7.09 -3.32
CA ALA A 71 5.92 -7.47 -4.63
C ALA A 71 6.65 -8.83 -4.64
N GLY A 72 7.00 -9.39 -3.48
CA GLY A 72 7.58 -10.73 -3.36
C GLY A 72 6.55 -11.87 -3.41
N ASP A 73 5.25 -11.54 -3.28
CA ASP A 73 4.13 -12.48 -3.24
C ASP A 73 3.25 -12.42 -4.51
N ALA A 74 3.61 -11.57 -5.48
CA ALA A 74 2.87 -11.30 -6.72
C ALA A 74 3.38 -12.10 -7.93
#